data_AF-A0A7K4DAY6-F1
#
_entry.id   AF-A0A7K4DAY6-F1
#
_cell.length_a   1.000
_cell.length_b   1.000
_cell.length_c   1.000
_cell.angle_alpha   90.00
_cell.angle_beta   90.00
_cell.angle_gamma   90.00
#
_symmetry.space_group_name_H-M   'P 1'
#
loop_
_entity.id
_entity.type
_entity.pdbx_description
1 polymer ?
#
loop_
_entity_poly.entity_id
_entity_poly.type
_entity_poly.pdbx_seq_one_letter_code
_entity_poly.pdbx_strand_id
1 'polypeptide(L)'
;MVDYLNKNANTYNDVFITNRYDQPYILLLFYMKYNPRDFQFHHALSSRDDYGFSTVADFGKYHFGPIDFESIQNNYPNSLIIGTPKEIPQTSNIVDRIFGINGFEYFDIVSN
;
A
#
# COMPACT_ATOMS: atom_id res chain seq x y z
N MET A 1 10.21 1.07 -3.01
CA MET A 1 8.73 1.00 -3.06
C MET A 1 8.16 1.83 -4.20
N VAL A 2 8.23 3.19 -4.16
CA VAL A 2 7.64 4.04 -5.22
C VAL A 2 8.16 3.71 -6.62
N ASP A 3 9.46 3.45 -6.76
CA ASP A 3 10.05 3.06 -8.05
C ASP A 3 9.46 1.75 -8.59
N TYR A 4 9.15 0.80 -7.72
CA TYR A 4 8.49 -0.45 -8.11
C TYR A 4 7.05 -0.16 -8.57
N LEU A 5 6.30 0.62 -7.80
CA LEU A 5 4.92 0.98 -8.11
C LEU A 5 4.83 1.75 -9.45
N ASN A 6 5.70 2.71 -9.70
CA ASN A 6 5.70 3.48 -10.95
C ASN A 6 5.93 2.61 -12.19
N LYS A 7 6.67 1.50 -12.06
CA LYS A 7 6.95 0.58 -13.17
C LYS A 7 5.87 -0.47 -13.36
N ASN A 8 5.29 -0.96 -12.27
CA ASN A 8 4.49 -2.19 -12.29
C ASN A 8 3.04 -2.00 -11.87
N ALA A 9 2.68 -0.97 -11.10
CA ALA A 9 1.34 -0.87 -10.51
C ALA A 9 0.23 -0.92 -11.56
N ASN A 10 0.46 -0.39 -12.77
CA ASN A 10 -0.53 -0.36 -13.86
C ASN A 10 -0.99 -1.73 -14.36
N THR A 11 -0.26 -2.82 -14.08
CA THR A 11 -0.70 -4.19 -14.43
C THR A 11 -1.67 -4.78 -13.41
N TYR A 12 -1.82 -4.15 -12.25
CA TYR A 12 -2.67 -4.60 -11.15
C TYR A 12 -3.91 -3.72 -11.03
N ASN A 13 -5.02 -4.35 -10.63
CA ASN A 13 -6.30 -3.69 -10.41
C ASN A 13 -6.27 -2.86 -9.13
N ASP A 14 -5.73 -3.44 -8.05
CA ASP A 14 -5.67 -2.85 -6.71
C ASP A 14 -4.27 -2.98 -6.12
N VAL A 15 -3.92 -2.04 -5.23
CA VAL A 15 -2.66 -2.04 -4.49
C VAL A 15 -2.96 -1.84 -3.01
N PHE A 16 -2.75 -2.86 -2.20
CA PHE A 16 -2.93 -2.83 -0.75
C PHE A 16 -1.60 -2.56 -0.06
N ILE A 17 -1.57 -1.60 0.86
CA ILE A 17 -0.35 -1.15 1.51
C ILE A 17 -0.55 -1.11 3.03
N THR A 18 0.34 -1.78 3.76
CA THR A 18 0.33 -1.77 5.22
C THR A 18 0.48 -0.36 5.77
N ASN A 19 -0.32 -0.01 6.78
CA ASN A 19 -0.19 1.22 7.55
C ASN A 19 0.73 1.06 8.77
N ARG A 20 1.44 -0.07 8.92
CA ARG A 20 2.27 -0.39 10.10
C ARG A 20 3.31 0.67 10.46
N TYR A 21 3.85 1.36 9.46
CA TYR A 21 4.87 2.41 9.61
C TYR A 21 4.32 3.84 9.48
N ASP A 22 3.00 3.96 9.53
CA ASP A 22 2.20 5.18 9.53
C ASP A 22 2.32 6.08 8.28
N GLN A 23 1.16 6.58 7.85
CA GLN A 23 0.96 7.58 6.78
C GLN A 23 1.76 7.40 5.46
N PRO A 24 1.85 6.19 4.85
CA PRO A 24 2.56 6.02 3.58
C PRO A 24 1.92 6.82 2.42
N TYR A 25 0.62 7.14 2.50
CA TYR A 25 -0.13 7.77 1.40
C TYR A 25 0.48 9.11 0.96
N ILE A 26 0.92 9.96 1.89
CA ILE A 26 1.41 11.29 1.53
C ILE A 26 2.74 11.21 0.77
N LEU A 27 3.60 10.26 1.16
CA LEU A 27 4.86 9.98 0.46
C LEU A 27 4.58 9.38 -0.92
N LEU A 28 3.61 8.48 -1.03
CA LEU A 28 3.20 7.94 -2.33
C LEU A 28 2.69 9.04 -3.25
N LEU A 29 1.72 9.85 -2.81
CA LEU A 29 1.19 10.97 -3.60
C LEU A 29 2.30 11.90 -4.09
N PHE A 30 3.22 12.27 -3.20
CA PHE A 30 4.32 13.17 -3.51
C PHE A 30 5.29 12.58 -4.54
N TYR A 31 5.85 11.39 -4.27
CA TYR A 31 6.90 10.81 -5.12
C TYR A 31 6.36 10.18 -6.42
N MET A 32 5.11 9.73 -6.42
CA MET A 32 4.43 9.29 -7.65
C MET A 32 3.94 10.45 -8.50
N LYS A 33 4.00 11.70 -7.98
CA LYS A 33 3.46 12.89 -8.62
C LYS A 33 1.99 12.71 -9.00
N TYR A 34 1.22 12.16 -8.07
CA TYR A 34 -0.20 11.92 -8.28
C TYR A 34 -0.92 13.24 -8.54
N ASN A 35 -1.86 13.24 -9.49
CA ASN A 35 -2.56 14.46 -9.89
C ASN A 35 -3.35 15.05 -8.69
N PRO A 36 -3.04 16.28 -8.24
CA PRO A 36 -3.70 16.86 -7.08
C PRO A 36 -5.21 17.03 -7.27
N ARG A 37 -5.66 17.31 -8.50
CA ARG A 37 -7.09 17.40 -8.81
C ARG A 37 -7.78 16.06 -8.60
N ASP A 38 -7.19 14.99 -9.14
CA ASP A 38 -7.79 13.66 -9.02
C ASP A 38 -7.83 13.21 -7.56
N PHE A 39 -6.81 13.55 -6.77
CA PHE A 39 -6.80 13.24 -5.34
C PHE A 39 -7.88 13.98 -4.57
N GLN A 40 -8.06 15.29 -4.81
CA GLN A 40 -9.07 16.09 -4.12
C GLN A 40 -10.50 15.57 -4.32
N PHE A 41 -10.78 14.97 -5.48
CA PHE A 41 -12.11 14.43 -5.80
C PHE A 41 -12.27 12.93 -5.52
N HIS A 42 -11.18 12.16 -5.48
CA HIS A 42 -11.22 10.69 -5.45
C HIS A 42 -10.30 10.10 -4.38
N HIS A 43 -10.55 10.47 -3.12
CA HIS A 43 -9.97 9.81 -1.95
C HIS A 43 -11.07 9.52 -0.92
N ALA A 44 -10.87 8.50 -0.11
CA ALA A 44 -11.65 8.31 1.10
C ALA A 44 -10.81 8.62 2.35
N LEU A 45 -11.47 9.18 3.35
CA LEU A 45 -10.87 9.40 4.66
C LEU A 45 -11.25 8.26 5.60
N SER A 46 -10.33 7.91 6.49
CA SER A 46 -10.63 7.06 7.63
C SER A 46 -11.67 7.73 8.53
N SER A 47 -12.34 6.92 9.33
CA SER A 47 -13.04 7.41 10.52
C SER A 47 -12.09 8.27 11.37
N ARG A 48 -12.67 9.25 12.06
CA ARG A 48 -11.93 10.08 12.99
C ARG A 48 -11.47 9.23 14.18
N ASP A 49 -10.23 9.43 14.60
CA ASP A 49 -9.71 8.88 15.85
C ASP A 49 -10.26 9.63 17.07
N ASP A 50 -9.83 9.21 18.27
CA ASP A 50 -10.25 9.80 19.55
C ASP A 50 -9.86 11.29 19.69
N TYR A 51 -8.95 11.79 18.83
CA TYR A 51 -8.48 13.16 18.81
C TYR A 51 -9.11 13.98 17.65
N GLY A 52 -9.98 13.37 16.85
CA GLY A 52 -10.68 14.00 15.74
C GLY A 52 -9.91 14.03 14.43
N PHE A 53 -8.77 13.33 14.32
CA PHE A 53 -7.99 13.24 13.09
C PHE A 53 -8.49 12.11 12.20
N SER A 54 -8.53 12.38 10.89
CA SER A 54 -8.68 11.35 9.85
C SER A 54 -7.41 11.27 9.04
N THR A 55 -7.11 10.07 8.54
CA THR A 55 -6.08 9.84 7.53
C THR A 55 -6.73 9.44 6.20
N VAL A 56 -5.95 9.29 5.13
CA VAL A 56 -6.44 8.77 3.86
C VAL A 56 -6.50 7.25 3.92
N ALA A 57 -7.70 6.69 3.73
CA ALA A 57 -7.93 5.25 3.67
C ALA A 57 -7.62 4.70 2.28
N ASP A 58 -7.98 5.45 1.24
CA ASP A 58 -7.69 5.08 -0.14
C ASP A 58 -7.61 6.31 -1.06
N PHE A 59 -6.95 6.12 -2.20
CA PHE A 59 -7.08 6.99 -3.36
C PHE A 59 -6.86 6.18 -4.64
N GLY A 60 -7.69 6.41 -5.66
CA GLY A 60 -7.61 5.65 -6.90
C GLY A 60 -7.74 4.14 -6.65
N LYS A 61 -6.64 3.40 -6.85
CA LYS A 61 -6.56 1.94 -6.59
C LYS A 61 -5.69 1.57 -5.39
N TYR A 62 -5.20 2.55 -4.65
CA TYR A 62 -4.31 2.36 -3.51
C TYR A 62 -5.12 2.35 -2.23
N HIS A 63 -5.05 1.25 -1.50
CA HIS A 63 -5.77 1.01 -0.25
C HIS A 63 -4.76 0.92 0.90
N PHE A 64 -5.01 1.64 1.99
CA PHE A 64 -4.11 1.72 3.14
C PHE A 64 -4.77 1.16 4.38
N GLY A 65 -4.09 0.22 5.05
CA GLY A 65 -4.62 -0.40 6.25
C GLY A 65 -3.78 -1.57 6.73
N PRO A 66 -4.18 -2.25 7.81
CA PRO A 66 -3.58 -3.51 8.20
C PRO A 66 -3.77 -4.57 7.10
N ILE A 67 -2.77 -5.42 6.90
CA ILE A 67 -2.83 -6.46 5.87
C ILE A 67 -3.46 -7.72 6.45
N ASP A 68 -4.72 -7.96 6.10
CA ASP A 68 -5.35 -9.27 6.20
C ASP A 68 -5.04 -10.04 4.90
N PHE A 69 -3.88 -10.73 4.89
CA PHE A 69 -3.34 -11.33 3.68
C PHE A 69 -4.29 -12.35 3.04
N GLU A 70 -4.89 -13.24 3.84
CA GLU A 70 -5.79 -14.28 3.33
C GLU A 70 -7.06 -13.67 2.73
N SER A 71 -7.65 -12.69 3.40
CA SER A 71 -8.83 -11.99 2.88
C SER A 71 -8.52 -11.24 1.59
N ILE A 72 -7.42 -10.49 1.54
CA ILE A 72 -7.03 -9.74 0.33
C ILE A 72 -6.74 -10.71 -0.82
N GLN A 73 -5.99 -11.77 -0.55
CA GLN A 73 -5.63 -12.77 -1.55
C GLN A 73 -6.86 -13.40 -2.21
N ASN A 74 -7.86 -13.78 -1.41
CA ASN A 74 -9.05 -14.46 -1.90
C ASN A 74 -10.03 -13.52 -2.63
N ASN A 75 -10.14 -12.26 -2.19
CA ASN A 75 -11.17 -11.34 -2.68
C ASN A 75 -10.69 -10.41 -3.80
N TYR A 76 -9.38 -10.17 -3.93
CA TYR A 76 -8.79 -9.23 -4.88
C TYR A 76 -7.74 -9.91 -5.77
N PRO A 77 -8.16 -10.76 -6.73
CA PRO A 77 -7.22 -11.34 -7.69
C PRO A 77 -6.60 -10.24 -8.56
N ASN A 78 -5.35 -10.44 -9.00
CA ASN A 78 -4.58 -9.44 -9.74
C ASN A 78 -4.39 -8.13 -8.96
N SER A 79 -4.07 -8.27 -7.66
CA SER A 79 -3.72 -7.16 -6.80
C SER A 79 -2.25 -7.24 -6.38
N LEU A 80 -1.70 -6.09 -6.00
CA LEU A 80 -0.38 -6.02 -5.39
C LEU A 80 -0.57 -5.83 -3.87
N ILE A 81 0.06 -6.67 -3.07
CA ILE A 81 -0.02 -6.59 -1.60
C ILE A 81 1.36 -6.19 -1.08
N ILE A 82 1.44 -5.08 -0.36
CA ILE A 82 2.67 -4.59 0.23
C ILE A 82 2.52 -4.56 1.74
N GLY A 83 3.08 -5.57 2.39
CA GLY A 83 3.02 -5.77 3.84
C GLY A 83 4.40 -5.84 4.45
N THR A 84 4.46 -5.89 5.78
CA THR A 84 5.69 -6.21 6.50
C THR A 84 6.03 -7.70 6.37
N PRO A 85 7.30 -8.11 6.59
CA PRO A 85 7.68 -9.54 6.57
C PRO A 85 6.93 -10.42 7.59
N LYS A 86 6.25 -9.82 8.56
CA LYS A 86 5.41 -10.51 9.54
C LYS A 86 3.96 -10.67 9.08
N GLU A 87 3.46 -9.76 8.24
CA GLU A 87 2.10 -9.81 7.68
C GLU A 87 2.03 -10.72 6.46
N ILE A 88 3.15 -10.90 5.75
CA ILE A 88 3.22 -11.68 4.51
C ILE A 88 3.68 -13.13 4.79
N PRO A 89 2.91 -14.15 4.38
CA PRO A 89 3.36 -15.54 4.45
C PRO A 89 4.58 -15.78 3.56
N GLN A 90 5.58 -16.52 4.06
CA GLN A 90 6.82 -16.79 3.34
C GLN A 90 6.64 -17.65 2.07
N THR A 91 5.50 -18.33 1.93
CA THR A 91 5.12 -19.12 0.75
C THR A 91 4.50 -18.28 -0.37
N SER A 92 4.34 -16.97 -0.16
CA SER A 92 3.71 -16.06 -1.12
C SER A 92 4.63 -15.79 -2.32
N ASN A 93 4.03 -15.34 -3.42
CA ASN A 93 4.76 -14.88 -4.60
C ASN A 93 5.37 -13.48 -4.36
N ILE A 94 6.46 -13.44 -3.60
CA ILE A 94 7.21 -12.21 -3.30
C ILE A 94 7.99 -11.79 -4.56
N VAL A 95 7.64 -10.63 -5.10
CA VAL A 95 8.20 -10.08 -6.33
C VAL A 95 9.27 -9.01 -6.07
N ASP A 96 9.29 -8.40 -4.89
CA ASP A 96 10.32 -7.46 -4.46
C ASP A 96 10.40 -7.35 -2.93
N ARG A 97 11.54 -6.91 -2.41
CA ARG A 97 11.78 -6.66 -0.98
C ARG A 97 12.43 -5.30 -0.77
N ILE A 98 11.86 -4.51 0.14
CA ILE A 98 12.32 -3.15 0.41
C ILE A 98 13.11 -3.12 1.72
N PHE A 99 14.40 -2.85 1.61
CA PHE A 99 15.31 -2.68 2.73
C PHE A 99 15.59 -1.20 3.01
N GLY A 100 15.74 -0.86 4.28
CA GLY A 100 16.29 0.43 4.70
C GLY A 100 17.82 0.45 4.56
N ILE A 101 18.39 1.65 4.69
CA ILE A 101 19.86 1.85 4.66
C ILE A 101 20.60 1.11 5.79
N ASN A 102 19.88 0.72 6.83
CA ASN A 102 20.36 -0.10 7.95
C ASN A 102 20.32 -1.62 7.65
N GLY A 103 19.91 -2.03 6.45
CA GLY A 103 19.71 -3.42 6.08
C GLY A 103 18.45 -4.06 6.67
N PHE A 104 17.60 -3.29 7.37
CA PHE A 104 16.35 -3.79 7.92
C PHE A 104 15.30 -3.93 6.81
N GLU A 105 14.62 -5.06 6.77
CA GLU A 105 13.56 -5.34 5.81
C GLU A 105 12.23 -4.72 6.28
N TYR A 106 11.76 -3.72 5.55
CA TYR A 106 10.53 -3.00 5.89
C TYR A 106 9.32 -3.60 5.18
N PHE A 107 9.45 -3.95 3.90
CA PHE A 107 8.31 -4.39 3.10
C PHE A 107 8.64 -5.58 2.21
N ASP A 108 7.71 -6.51 2.17
CA ASP A 108 7.56 -7.52 1.12
C ASP A 108 6.49 -7.05 0.14
N ILE A 109 6.78 -7.14 -1.17
CA ILE A 109 5.83 -6.87 -2.23
C ILE A 109 5.40 -8.21 -2.83
N VAL A 110 4.11 -8.50 -2.80
CA VAL A 110 3.51 -9.75 -3.30
C VAL A 110 2.60 -9.47 -4.47
N SER A 111 2.77 -10.25 -5.54
CA SER A 111 1.84 -10.29 -6.66
C SER A 111 0.80 -11.38 -6.41
N ASN A 112 -0.46 -10.99 -6.21
CA ASN A 112 -1.59 -11.89 -5.96
C ASN A 112 -2.25 -12.39 -7.24
#